data_AF-A0A7C4M7U5-F1
#
_entry.id   AF-A0A7C4M7U5-F1
#
_cell.length_a   1.000
_cell.length_b   1.000
_cell.length_c   1.000
_cell.angle_alpha   90.00
_cell.angle_beta   90.00
_cell.angle_gamma   90.00
#
_symmetry.space_group_name_H-M   'P 1'
#
loop_
_entity.id
_entity.type
_entity.pdbx_description
1 polymer ?
#
loop_
_entity_poly.entity_id
_entity_poly.type
_entity_poly.pdbx_seq_one_letter_code
_entity_poly.pdbx_strand_id
1 'polypeptide(L)'
;MKKAVIVGSFSNPSAILAVRDVLRKHGYDAYPDEEHFKQLDELVKNSNSKEYAVKRLQLMQKFLKKLQEADLVYVFNQKDGKEYIGIGASFDIGYSLALNKKIVFHQPPSDPNMYSIYLMLNAGKKESTEGVR
;
A
#
# COMPACT_ATOMS: atom_id res chain seq x y z
N MET A 1 -15.10 1.92 -11.91
CA MET A 1 -14.82 2.05 -10.47
C MET A 1 -13.34 2.35 -10.31
N LYS A 2 -12.95 3.31 -9.45
CA LYS A 2 -11.52 3.64 -9.26
C LYS A 2 -10.82 2.52 -8.51
N LYS A 3 -9.56 2.22 -8.79
CA LYS A 3 -8.80 1.14 -8.15
C LYS A 3 -7.86 1.71 -7.09
N ALA A 4 -7.82 1.08 -5.91
CA ALA A 4 -6.87 1.41 -4.87
C ALA A 4 -6.03 0.18 -4.49
N VAL A 5 -4.75 0.40 -4.21
CA VAL A 5 -3.87 -0.64 -3.65
C VAL A 5 -3.31 -0.16 -2.33
N ILE A 6 -3.44 -0.99 -1.30
CA ILE A 6 -2.87 -0.74 0.01
C ILE A 6 -1.49 -1.38 0.06
N VAL A 7 -0.48 -0.59 0.40
CA VAL A 7 0.91 -0.99 0.58
C VAL A 7 1.26 -0.86 2.05
N GLY A 8 1.95 -1.84 2.63
CA GLY A 8 2.33 -1.80 4.04
C GLY A 8 2.75 -3.16 4.58
N SER A 9 2.84 -3.28 5.90
CA SER A 9 3.01 -4.59 6.53
C SER A 9 1.70 -5.37 6.53
N PHE A 10 1.71 -6.55 5.93
CA PHE A 10 0.56 -7.48 5.93
C PHE A 10 0.56 -8.46 7.12
N SER A 11 1.35 -8.16 8.16
CA SER A 11 1.40 -8.96 9.39
C SER A 11 0.10 -8.91 10.20
N ASN A 12 -0.74 -7.89 10.00
CA ASN A 12 -2.08 -7.78 10.57
C ASN A 12 -3.13 -7.63 9.44
N PRO A 13 -3.61 -8.75 8.86
CA PRO A 13 -4.60 -8.73 7.78
C PRO A 13 -5.88 -7.96 8.14
N SER A 14 -6.36 -8.08 9.38
CA SER A 14 -7.58 -7.40 9.83
C SER A 14 -7.48 -5.87 9.74
N ALA A 15 -6.32 -5.30 10.08
CA ALA A 15 -6.10 -3.85 9.95
C ALA A 15 -6.14 -3.39 8.48
N ILE A 16 -5.53 -4.17 7.59
CA ILE A 16 -5.53 -3.87 6.14
C ILE A 16 -6.94 -4.01 5.55
N LEU A 17 -7.68 -5.05 5.93
CA LEU A 17 -9.07 -5.24 5.50
C LEU A 17 -9.97 -4.11 6.00
N ALA A 18 -9.75 -3.59 7.22
CA ALA A 18 -10.47 -2.41 7.72
C ALA A 18 -10.20 -1.16 6.88
N VAL A 19 -8.94 -0.90 6.51
CA VAL A 19 -8.58 0.21 5.59
C VAL A 19 -9.22 0.01 4.23
N ARG A 20 -9.20 -1.21 3.69
CA ARG A 20 -9.83 -1.56 2.42
C ARG A 20 -11.33 -1.28 2.45
N ASP A 21 -12.02 -1.63 3.52
CA ASP A 21 -13.45 -1.39 3.65
C ASP A 21 -13.78 0.10 3.71
N VAL A 22 -12.92 0.92 4.34
CA VAL A 22 -13.03 2.38 4.28
C VAL A 22 -12.84 2.88 2.84
N LEU A 23 -11.83 2.40 2.11
CA LEU A 23 -11.61 2.79 0.71
C LEU A 23 -12.79 2.38 -0.19
N ARG A 24 -13.36 1.18 0.01
CA ARG A 24 -14.56 0.70 -0.69
C ARG A 24 -15.78 1.58 -0.45
N LYS A 25 -16.01 2.01 0.80
CA LYS A 25 -17.06 2.98 1.13
C LYS A 25 -16.90 4.32 0.40
N HIS A 26 -15.67 4.67 0.01
CA HIS A 26 -15.36 5.87 -0.78
C HIS A 26 -15.28 5.62 -2.29
N GLY A 27 -15.83 4.49 -2.78
CA GLY A 27 -15.97 4.21 -4.21
C GLY A 27 -14.72 3.62 -4.87
N TYR A 28 -13.79 3.07 -4.10
CA TYR A 28 -12.62 2.36 -4.62
C TYR A 28 -12.80 0.85 -4.63
N ASP A 29 -12.39 0.21 -5.72
CA ASP A 29 -12.03 -1.20 -5.76
C ASP A 29 -10.66 -1.39 -5.10
N ALA A 30 -10.66 -1.66 -3.79
CA ALA A 30 -9.44 -1.74 -2.99
C ALA A 30 -8.89 -3.16 -2.86
N TYR A 31 -7.58 -3.29 -3.05
CA TYR A 31 -6.77 -4.50 -2.92
C TYR A 31 -5.63 -4.27 -1.92
N PRO A 32 -5.12 -5.25 -1.16
CA PRO A 32 -5.46 -6.68 -1.15
C PRO A 32 -6.84 -7.03 -0.57
N ASP A 33 -7.35 -8.19 -0.97
CA ASP A 33 -8.60 -8.79 -0.50
C ASP A 33 -8.36 -10.07 0.32
N GLU A 34 -9.43 -10.70 0.81
CA GLU A 34 -9.38 -11.93 1.61
C GLU A 34 -8.66 -13.06 0.86
N GLU A 35 -8.89 -13.17 -0.45
CA GLU A 35 -8.25 -14.18 -1.29
C GLU A 35 -6.74 -13.95 -1.38
N HIS A 36 -6.27 -12.70 -1.47
CA HIS A 36 -4.84 -12.42 -1.38
C HIS A 36 -4.23 -12.86 -0.05
N PHE A 37 -4.93 -12.62 1.06
CA PHE A 37 -4.44 -13.05 2.38
C PHE A 37 -4.43 -14.57 2.54
N LYS A 38 -5.42 -15.26 1.97
CA LYS A 38 -5.43 -16.72 1.89
C LYS A 38 -4.21 -17.24 1.11
N GLN A 39 -3.90 -16.63 -0.03
CA GLN A 39 -2.73 -16.97 -0.84
C GLN A 39 -1.41 -16.71 -0.10
N LEU A 40 -1.32 -15.61 0.68
CA LEU A 40 -0.16 -15.33 1.52
C LEU A 40 0.01 -16.36 2.64
N ASP A 41 -1.07 -16.73 3.32
CA ASP A 41 -1.05 -17.73 4.40
C ASP A 41 -0.62 -19.10 3.88
N GLU A 42 -1.19 -19.53 2.74
CA GLU A 42 -0.78 -20.75 2.05
C GLU A 42 0.71 -20.71 1.64
N LEU A 43 1.20 -19.57 1.17
CA LEU A 43 2.60 -19.40 0.80
C LEU A 43 3.53 -19.53 2.02
N VAL A 44 3.17 -18.93 3.16
CA VAL A 44 3.95 -19.00 4.41
C VAL A 44 3.97 -20.43 4.96
N LYS A 45 2.82 -21.11 5.00
CA LYS A 45 2.72 -22.51 5.44
C LYS A 45 3.59 -23.46 4.61
N ASN A 46 3.77 -23.14 3.32
CA ASN A 46 4.56 -23.95 2.38
C ASN A 46 5.96 -23.36 2.12
N SER A 47 6.53 -22.59 3.05
CA SER A 47 7.83 -21.91 2.88
C SER A 47 8.99 -22.84 2.54
N ASN A 48 8.92 -24.09 2.99
CA ASN A 48 9.96 -25.10 2.78
C ASN A 48 9.76 -25.93 1.50
N SER A 49 8.69 -25.66 0.74
CA SER A 49 8.42 -26.38 -0.50
C SER A 49 9.34 -25.94 -1.63
N LYS A 50 9.66 -26.86 -2.55
CA LYS A 50 10.41 -26.52 -3.78
C LYS A 50 9.68 -25.50 -4.66
N GLU A 51 8.36 -25.38 -4.50
CA GLU A 51 7.52 -24.45 -5.26
C GLU A 51 7.41 -23.06 -4.63
N TYR A 52 7.93 -22.86 -3.42
CA TYR A 52 7.78 -21.59 -2.69
C TYR A 52 8.22 -20.39 -3.51
N ALA A 53 9.39 -20.48 -4.15
CA ALA A 53 9.94 -19.39 -4.96
C ALA A 53 9.01 -19.01 -6.12
N VAL A 54 8.45 -20.01 -6.81
CA VAL A 54 7.53 -19.80 -7.95
C VAL A 54 6.23 -19.16 -7.48
N LYS A 55 5.61 -19.69 -6.42
CA LYS A 55 4.35 -19.14 -5.88
C LYS A 55 4.55 -17.73 -5.33
N ARG A 56 5.68 -17.47 -4.67
CA ARG A 56 6.06 -16.13 -4.20
C ARG A 56 6.20 -15.16 -5.37
N LEU A 57 6.87 -15.56 -6.45
CA LEU A 57 7.01 -14.74 -7.65
C LEU A 57 5.66 -14.45 -8.31
N GLN A 58 4.78 -15.44 -8.43
CA GLN A 58 3.43 -15.25 -8.99
C GLN A 58 2.60 -14.27 -8.17
N LEU A 59 2.65 -14.39 -6.83
CA LEU A 59 1.92 -13.50 -5.93
C LEU A 59 2.46 -12.07 -5.99
N MET A 60 3.79 -11.91 -6.07
CA MET A 60 4.44 -10.62 -6.28
C MET A 60 4.06 -10.01 -7.63
N GLN A 61 4.09 -10.78 -8.73
CA GLN A 61 3.68 -10.31 -10.05
C GLN A 61 2.22 -9.85 -10.08
N LYS A 62 1.33 -10.59 -9.41
CA LYS A 62 -0.08 -10.20 -9.23
C LYS A 62 -0.18 -8.87 -8.49
N PHE A 63 0.58 -8.69 -7.41
CA PHE A 63 0.60 -7.44 -6.65
C PHE A 63 1.11 -6.25 -7.47
N LEU A 64 2.22 -6.42 -8.21
CA LEU A 64 2.77 -5.37 -9.08
C LEU A 64 1.80 -5.00 -10.22
N LYS A 65 1.10 -5.99 -10.81
CA LYS A 65 0.04 -5.72 -11.79
C LYS A 65 -1.08 -4.89 -11.17
N LYS A 66 -1.48 -5.17 -9.92
CA LYS A 66 -2.47 -4.36 -9.21
C LYS A 66 -1.98 -2.92 -9.00
N LEU A 67 -0.70 -2.71 -8.65
CA LEU A 67 -0.11 -1.37 -8.57
C LEU A 67 -0.13 -0.63 -9.91
N GLN A 68 0.19 -1.30 -11.02
CA GLN A 68 0.13 -0.73 -12.37
C GLN A 68 -1.29 -0.28 -12.74
N GLU A 69 -2.30 -1.04 -12.36
CA GLU A 69 -3.71 -0.73 -12.63
C GLU A 69 -4.31 0.27 -11.64
N ALA A 70 -3.63 0.57 -10.53
CA ALA A 70 -4.18 1.42 -9.47
C ALA A 70 -4.32 2.88 -9.90
N ASP A 71 -5.39 3.52 -9.45
CA ASP A 71 -5.58 4.98 -9.47
C ASP A 71 -5.05 5.64 -8.18
N LEU A 72 -5.02 4.87 -7.08
CA LEU A 72 -4.57 5.29 -5.76
C LEU A 72 -3.70 4.20 -5.13
N VAL A 73 -2.58 4.61 -4.55
CA VAL A 73 -1.76 3.78 -3.66
C VAL A 73 -1.86 4.34 -2.25
N TYR A 74 -2.40 3.55 -1.33
CA TYR A 74 -2.56 3.90 0.08
C TYR A 74 -1.47 3.23 0.90
N VAL A 75 -0.57 4.01 1.49
CA VAL A 75 0.54 3.50 2.29
C VAL A 75 0.08 3.39 3.74
N PHE A 76 -0.17 2.17 4.20
CA PHE A 76 -0.41 1.87 5.61
C PHE A 76 0.92 1.69 6.34
N ASN A 77 1.50 2.81 6.78
CA ASN A 77 2.80 2.88 7.44
C ASN A 77 2.75 2.62 8.96
N GLN A 78 1.92 1.68 9.39
CA GLN A 78 1.78 1.30 10.79
C GLN A 78 1.87 -0.21 10.99
N LYS A 79 2.56 -0.64 12.05
CA LYS A 79 2.61 -2.03 12.52
C LYS A 79 2.59 -2.02 14.05
N ASP A 80 1.69 -2.80 14.65
CA ASP A 80 1.55 -2.93 16.11
C ASP A 80 1.42 -1.57 16.84
N GLY A 81 0.68 -0.63 16.24
CA GLY A 81 0.48 0.71 16.81
C GLY A 81 1.62 1.69 16.58
N LYS A 82 2.72 1.27 15.94
CA LYS A 82 3.92 2.08 15.73
C LYS A 82 4.16 2.33 14.25
N GLU A 83 4.83 3.44 13.94
CA GLU A 83 5.28 3.70 12.57
C GLU A 83 6.19 2.57 12.08
N TYR A 84 5.91 2.08 10.88
CA TYR A 84 6.72 1.05 10.23
C TYR A 84 6.58 1.08 8.71
N ILE A 85 7.70 1.19 8.01
CA ILE A 85 7.80 1.01 6.56
C ILE A 85 8.92 0.00 6.31
N GLY A 86 8.55 -1.22 5.93
CA GLY A 86 9.50 -2.28 5.61
C GLY A 86 10.03 -2.16 4.18
N ILE A 87 11.11 -2.87 3.87
CA ILE A 87 11.78 -2.83 2.56
C ILE A 87 10.84 -3.09 1.37
N GLY A 88 9.89 -4.04 1.51
CA GLY A 88 8.90 -4.32 0.47
C GLY A 88 7.98 -3.12 0.22
N ALA A 89 7.47 -2.49 1.28
CA ALA A 89 6.65 -1.29 1.16
C ALA A 89 7.43 -0.12 0.56
N SER A 90 8.71 0.06 0.94
CA SER A 90 9.58 1.08 0.33
C SER A 90 9.76 0.86 -1.18
N PHE A 91 9.96 -0.40 -1.60
CA PHE A 91 10.02 -0.75 -3.02
C PHE A 91 8.72 -0.43 -3.74
N ASP A 92 7.58 -0.83 -3.18
CA ASP A 92 6.26 -0.58 -3.77
C ASP A 92 5.95 0.93 -3.90
N ILE A 93 6.37 1.74 -2.91
CA ILE A 93 6.28 3.21 -2.96
C ILE A 93 7.12 3.76 -4.11
N GLY A 94 8.40 3.37 -4.19
CA GLY A 94 9.29 3.80 -5.28
C GLY A 94 8.79 3.40 -6.66
N TYR A 95 8.30 2.17 -6.79
CA TYR A 95 7.68 1.68 -8.02
C TYR A 95 6.44 2.49 -8.42
N SER A 96 5.60 2.81 -7.43
CA SER A 96 4.39 3.62 -7.63
C SER A 96 4.70 5.07 -8.03
N LEU A 97 5.77 5.65 -7.48
CA LEU A 97 6.27 6.97 -7.88
C LEU A 97 6.71 6.98 -9.34
N ALA A 98 7.49 5.97 -9.76
CA ALA A 98 7.95 5.85 -11.15
C ALA A 98 6.78 5.70 -12.15
N LEU A 99 5.67 5.13 -11.70
CA LEU A 99 4.43 5.00 -12.48
C LEU A 99 3.50 6.24 -12.39
N ASN A 100 3.95 7.33 -11.77
CA ASN A 100 3.15 8.54 -11.52
C ASN A 100 1.80 8.27 -10.83
N LYS A 101 1.78 7.32 -9.89
CA LYS A 101 0.56 7.00 -9.14
C LYS A 101 0.27 8.04 -8.09
N LYS A 102 -1.02 8.28 -7.81
CA LYS A 102 -1.43 9.06 -6.64
C LYS A 102 -1.12 8.25 -5.39
N ILE A 103 -0.26 8.76 -4.51
CA ILE A 103 0.14 8.09 -3.27
C ILE A 103 -0.40 8.89 -2.08
N VAL A 104 -0.95 8.20 -1.09
CA VAL A 104 -1.44 8.77 0.17
C VAL A 104 -0.93 7.93 1.33
N PHE A 105 -0.32 8.56 2.33
CA PHE A 105 0.13 7.90 3.55
C PHE A 105 -1.00 7.88 4.59
N HIS A 106 -1.07 6.80 5.38
CA HIS A 106 -1.97 6.68 6.50
C HIS A 106 -1.66 7.74 7.57
N GLN A 107 -0.37 7.95 7.85
CA GLN A 107 0.14 9.01 8.72
C GLN A 107 1.41 9.64 8.11
N PRO A 108 1.72 10.92 8.38
CA PRO A 108 3.00 11.51 7.97
C PRO A 108 4.17 10.67 8.51
N PRO A 109 5.08 10.18 7.65
CA PRO A 109 6.20 9.37 8.09
C PRO A 109 7.26 10.22 8.81
N SER A 110 7.92 9.66 9.83
CA SER A 110 8.99 10.32 10.58
C SER A 110 10.39 10.09 9.99
N ASP A 111 10.59 8.98 9.25
CA ASP A 111 11.84 8.73 8.52
C ASP A 111 12.13 9.87 7.52
N PRO A 112 13.32 10.50 7.56
CA PRO A 112 13.61 11.66 6.71
C PRO A 112 13.45 11.41 5.20
N ASN A 113 13.82 10.22 4.72
CA ASN A 113 13.70 9.91 3.29
C ASN A 113 12.22 9.80 2.90
N MET A 114 11.42 9.07 3.67
CA MET A 114 9.98 8.94 3.44
C MET A 114 9.24 10.26 3.67
N TYR A 115 9.69 11.08 4.62
CA TYR A 115 9.13 12.41 4.87
C TYR A 115 9.39 13.35 3.70
N SER A 116 10.58 13.30 3.09
CA SER A 116 10.86 14.08 1.88
C SER A 116 9.90 13.71 0.73
N ILE A 117 9.64 12.42 0.54
CA ILE A 117 8.66 11.91 -0.45
C ILE A 117 7.25 12.40 -0.09
N TYR A 118 6.85 12.28 1.18
CA TYR A 118 5.56 12.77 1.66
C TYR A 118 5.38 14.27 1.38
N LEU A 119 6.41 15.09 1.63
CA LEU A 119 6.38 16.52 1.32
C LEU A 119 6.26 16.76 -0.19
N MET A 120 7.03 16.06 -1.03
CA MET A 120 6.93 16.18 -2.49
C MET A 120 5.53 15.84 -3.01
N LEU A 121 4.89 14.80 -2.47
CA LEU A 121 3.53 14.39 -2.84
C LEU A 121 2.45 15.40 -2.41
N ASN A 122 2.77 16.32 -1.50
CA ASN A 122 1.85 17.33 -0.97
C ASN A 122 2.27 18.77 -1.30
N ALA A 123 3.44 18.98 -1.88
CA ALA A 123 3.92 20.26 -2.39
C ALA A 123 3.04 20.67 -3.57
N GLY A 124 2.09 21.57 -3.32
CA GLY A 124 1.03 21.95 -4.26
C GLY A 124 -0.39 21.89 -3.68
N LYS A 125 -0.57 21.36 -2.46
CA LYS A 125 -1.86 21.41 -1.75
C LYS A 125 -2.02 22.63 -0.83
N LYS A 126 -1.01 23.51 -0.75
CA LYS A 126 -1.03 24.75 0.03
C LYS A 126 -1.38 25.97 -0.84
N GLU A 127 -2.57 26.02 -1.45
CA GLU A 127 -3.13 27.27 -2.02
C GLU A 127 -4.68 27.34 -1.97
N SER A 128 -5.33 26.78 -0.94
CA SER A 128 -6.79 26.95 -0.82
C SER A 128 -7.36 27.03 0.59
N THR A 129 -6.58 27.53 1.56
CA THR A 129 -7.11 27.81 2.92
C THR A 129 -6.84 29.21 3.46
N GLU A 130 -6.28 30.13 2.68
CA GLU A 130 -6.34 31.56 2.99
C GLU A 130 -7.35 32.24 2.06
N GLY A 131 -8.63 32.09 2.40
CA GLY A 131 -9.71 32.60 1.57
C GLY A 131 -11.11 32.36 2.12
N VAL A 132 -11.31 32.28 3.44
CA VAL A 132 -12.62 32.45 4.05
C VAL A 132 -12.48 33.19 5.38
N ARG A 133 -12.66 34.51 5.26
CA ARG A 133 -13.12 35.51 6.25
C ARG A 133 -12.33 35.70 7.53
#